data_AF-A0AAJ7S938-F1
#
_entry.id   AF-A0AAJ7S938-F1
#
_cell.length_a   1.000
_cell.length_b   1.000
_cell.length_c   1.000
_cell.angle_alpha   90.00
_cell.angle_beta   90.00
_cell.angle_gamma   90.00
#
_symmetry.space_group_name_H-M   'P 1'
#
loop_
_entity.id
_entity.type
_entity.pdbx_description
1 polymer ?
#
loop_
_entity_poly.entity_id
_entity_poly.type
_entity_poly.pdbx_seq_one_letter_code
_entity_poly.pdbx_strand_id
1 'polypeptide(L)'
;MIRLGSGYYRVNYDVENWELLMGELNKGNNTKIHVLNRAQMIDDALNLARADSLNYTVALNVTLYLTHEADYMPWQPAFRHLDFLRNLLRTSDKYYTFTRYVAYLTKALTKNVGYAPKRRDSDLVKMLRIKAMRWACEVGVKNCTSYAEKTYQQWLKDPEMQLDVNLKKEILCAGVRNANESAWTDTLEYITVSTPDADDRKDQLMALACSNSSDILRNYLNSTLDPDYPIDFKTAAINVVSRYPTGPQLVFDFLIKEYERIKKIPNYRTAAGDVAIAITGSITTQQQQLDMTAFLLDKKLLEWLEKAMRHTATNMLWIKKYKSTVDKWLSDNSDVFERSDNSASSMAIASFLVIFSLFITRFY
;
A
#
# COMPACT_ATOMS: atom_id res chain seq x y z
N MET A 1 -6.64 -31.43 12.58
CA MET A 1 -5.49 -30.89 13.35
C MET A 1 -4.68 -30.02 12.37
N ILE A 2 -4.81 -28.70 12.43
CA ILE A 2 -4.14 -27.81 11.46
C ILE A 2 -2.68 -27.64 11.92
N ARG A 3 -1.73 -28.26 11.21
CA ARG A 3 -0.28 -28.11 11.44
C ARG A 3 0.15 -26.69 11.03
N LEU A 4 1.12 -26.12 11.75
CA LEU A 4 1.55 -24.71 11.76
C LEU A 4 2.18 -24.19 10.44
N GLY A 5 1.62 -24.48 9.27
CA GLY A 5 2.18 -24.04 7.98
C GLY A 5 3.61 -24.52 7.73
N SER A 6 4.02 -25.63 8.34
CA SER A 6 5.39 -26.15 8.28
C SER A 6 5.75 -26.86 6.97
N GLY A 7 4.77 -27.04 6.07
CA GLY A 7 4.97 -27.67 4.77
C GLY A 7 5.16 -26.63 3.67
N TYR A 8 6.06 -26.90 2.71
CA TYR A 8 6.33 -26.01 1.59
C TYR A 8 5.29 -26.20 0.46
N TYR A 9 4.04 -25.87 0.75
CA TYR A 9 2.92 -25.95 -0.20
C TYR A 9 1.81 -24.94 0.18
N ARG A 10 0.99 -24.59 -0.81
CA ARG A 10 -0.26 -23.83 -0.60
C ARG A 10 -1.44 -24.77 -0.44
N VAL A 11 -2.44 -24.38 0.33
CA VAL A 11 -3.66 -25.18 0.53
C VAL A 11 -4.85 -24.48 -0.08
N ASN A 12 -5.57 -25.19 -0.94
CA ASN A 12 -6.86 -24.76 -1.45
C ASN A 12 -7.96 -25.64 -0.87
N TYR A 13 -9.14 -25.05 -0.70
CA TYR A 13 -10.35 -25.73 -0.27
C TYR A 13 -11.45 -25.46 -1.31
N ASP A 14 -12.46 -26.31 -1.36
CA ASP A 14 -13.71 -25.97 -2.03
C ASP A 14 -14.38 -24.74 -1.38
N VAL A 15 -15.34 -24.15 -2.08
CA VAL A 15 -15.99 -22.89 -1.67
C VAL A 15 -16.72 -23.06 -0.32
N GLU A 16 -17.38 -24.19 -0.09
CA GLU A 16 -18.10 -24.46 1.15
C GLU A 16 -17.14 -24.48 2.35
N ASN A 17 -15.99 -25.13 2.20
CA ASN A 17 -14.96 -25.13 3.23
C ASN A 17 -14.34 -23.74 3.45
N TRP A 18 -14.13 -22.93 2.39
CA TRP A 18 -13.72 -21.54 2.55
C TRP A 18 -14.74 -20.72 3.34
N GLU A 19 -16.04 -20.94 3.13
CA GLU A 19 -17.12 -20.27 3.88
C GLU A 19 -17.13 -20.68 5.37
N LEU A 20 -17.00 -21.97 5.67
CA LEU A 20 -16.88 -22.47 7.05
C LEU A 20 -15.66 -21.85 7.76
N LEU A 21 -14.53 -21.79 7.05
CA LEU A 21 -13.30 -21.19 7.54
C LEU A 21 -13.46 -19.69 7.80
N MET A 22 -14.13 -18.95 6.91
CA MET A 22 -14.47 -17.54 7.15
C MET A 22 -15.38 -17.37 8.37
N GLY A 23 -16.36 -18.26 8.57
CA GLY A 23 -17.21 -18.26 9.76
C GLY A 23 -16.41 -18.42 11.07
N GLU A 24 -15.39 -19.27 11.07
CA GLU A 24 -14.48 -19.43 12.22
C GLU A 24 -13.53 -18.25 12.41
N LEU A 25 -13.03 -17.63 11.33
CA LEU A 25 -12.18 -16.45 11.37
C LEU A 25 -12.91 -15.21 11.91
N ASN A 26 -14.19 -15.05 11.53
CA ASN A 26 -15.04 -13.94 11.98
C ASN A 26 -15.36 -13.99 13.49
N LYS A 27 -14.98 -15.05 14.20
CA LYS A 27 -15.03 -15.09 15.68
C LYS A 27 -13.95 -14.22 16.34
N GLY A 28 -13.03 -13.63 15.56
CA GLY A 28 -11.97 -12.75 16.07
C GLY A 28 -11.13 -13.43 17.15
N ASN A 29 -11.01 -12.81 18.31
CA ASN A 29 -10.27 -13.36 19.46
C ASN A 29 -10.76 -14.75 19.93
N ASN A 30 -12.00 -15.15 19.61
CA ASN A 30 -12.55 -16.45 19.96
C ASN A 30 -12.31 -17.53 18.89
N THR A 31 -11.59 -17.21 17.81
CA THR A 31 -11.26 -18.18 16.76
C THR A 31 -10.36 -19.29 17.29
N LYS A 32 -10.62 -20.53 16.88
CA LYS A 32 -9.76 -21.69 17.16
C LYS A 32 -8.61 -21.82 16.16
N ILE A 33 -8.56 -20.97 15.14
CA ILE A 33 -7.52 -21.02 14.12
C ILE A 33 -6.27 -20.27 14.61
N HIS A 34 -5.17 -21.01 14.72
CA HIS A 34 -3.89 -20.48 15.15
C HIS A 34 -3.41 -19.31 14.26
N VAL A 35 -2.76 -18.31 14.86
CA VAL A 35 -2.32 -17.06 14.20
C VAL A 35 -1.52 -17.29 12.91
N LEU A 36 -0.63 -18.29 12.89
CA LEU A 36 0.14 -18.65 11.68
C LEU A 36 -0.73 -19.21 10.56
N ASN A 37 -1.77 -19.97 10.91
CA ASN A 37 -2.68 -20.53 9.92
C ASN A 37 -3.60 -19.44 9.36
N ARG A 38 -4.01 -18.47 10.19
CA ARG A 38 -4.76 -17.29 9.71
C ARG A 38 -3.95 -16.46 8.72
N ALA A 39 -2.66 -16.30 8.96
CA ALA A 39 -1.73 -15.68 8.02
C ALA A 39 -1.59 -16.49 6.72
N GLN A 40 -1.40 -17.81 6.83
CA GLN A 40 -1.36 -18.70 5.67
C GLN A 40 -2.64 -18.62 4.85
N MET A 41 -3.82 -18.61 5.48
CA MET A 41 -5.10 -18.55 4.78
C MET A 41 -5.27 -17.28 3.95
N ILE A 42 -4.87 -16.12 4.47
CA ILE A 42 -4.87 -14.87 3.69
C ILE A 42 -3.90 -14.99 2.51
N ASP A 43 -2.69 -15.48 2.76
CA ASP A 43 -1.69 -15.57 1.71
C ASP A 43 -2.08 -16.57 0.61
N ASP A 44 -2.56 -17.75 0.99
CA ASP A 44 -2.98 -18.80 0.06
C ASP A 44 -4.20 -18.36 -0.73
N ALA A 45 -5.25 -17.82 -0.10
CA ALA A 45 -6.45 -17.39 -0.81
C ALA A 45 -6.12 -16.37 -1.92
N LEU A 46 -5.31 -15.35 -1.61
CA LEU A 46 -4.96 -14.30 -2.57
C LEU A 46 -3.98 -14.78 -3.64
N ASN A 47 -3.02 -15.66 -3.33
CA ASN A 47 -2.14 -16.23 -4.35
C ASN A 47 -2.85 -17.27 -5.23
N LEU A 48 -3.75 -18.08 -4.68
CA LEU A 48 -4.58 -19.01 -5.46
C LEU A 48 -5.49 -18.25 -6.41
N ALA A 49 -6.04 -17.11 -5.99
CA ALA A 49 -6.79 -16.23 -6.88
C ALA A 49 -5.94 -15.67 -8.02
N ARG A 50 -4.71 -15.25 -7.74
CA ARG A 50 -3.74 -14.84 -8.77
C ARG A 50 -3.36 -15.96 -9.74
N ALA A 51 -3.41 -17.21 -9.28
CA ALA A 51 -3.09 -18.40 -10.07
C ALA A 51 -4.32 -19.06 -10.71
N ASP A 52 -5.47 -18.37 -10.73
CA ASP A 52 -6.74 -18.90 -11.27
C ASP A 52 -7.29 -20.16 -10.59
N SER A 53 -6.75 -20.50 -9.41
CA SER A 53 -7.12 -21.70 -8.66
C SER A 53 -8.22 -21.43 -7.63
N LEU A 54 -8.54 -20.16 -7.39
CA LEU A 54 -9.63 -19.72 -6.52
C LEU A 54 -10.29 -18.48 -7.14
N ASN A 55 -11.61 -18.33 -6.98
CA ASN A 55 -12.28 -17.12 -7.46
C ASN A 55 -11.83 -15.90 -6.63
N TYR A 56 -11.51 -14.78 -7.29
CA TYR A 56 -11.12 -13.53 -6.63
C TYR A 56 -12.14 -13.06 -5.59
N THR A 57 -13.43 -13.24 -5.85
CA THR A 57 -14.50 -12.91 -4.89
C THR A 57 -14.35 -13.68 -3.59
N VAL A 58 -14.02 -14.98 -3.65
CA VAL A 58 -13.81 -15.78 -2.44
C VAL A 58 -12.58 -15.28 -1.68
N ALA A 59 -11.47 -15.04 -2.39
CA ALA A 59 -10.25 -14.54 -1.77
C ALA A 59 -10.43 -13.16 -1.12
N LEU A 60 -11.18 -12.25 -1.76
CA LEU A 60 -11.49 -10.94 -1.19
C LEU A 60 -12.49 -11.05 -0.02
N ASN A 61 -13.46 -11.96 -0.07
CA ASN A 61 -14.34 -12.22 1.07
C ASN A 61 -13.56 -12.70 2.30
N VAL A 62 -12.54 -13.56 2.11
CA VAL A 62 -11.66 -13.98 3.21
C VAL A 62 -11.05 -12.75 3.88
N THR A 63 -10.57 -11.76 3.14
CA THR A 63 -9.92 -10.58 3.76
C THR A 63 -10.84 -9.72 4.63
N LEU A 64 -12.17 -9.84 4.53
CA LEU A 64 -13.10 -9.06 5.36
C LEU A 64 -13.01 -9.39 6.85
N TYR A 65 -12.57 -10.60 7.22
CA TYR A 65 -12.40 -10.96 8.64
C TYR A 65 -11.31 -10.12 9.31
N LEU A 66 -10.40 -9.50 8.55
CA LEU A 66 -9.32 -8.67 9.10
C LEU A 66 -9.82 -7.53 9.99
N THR A 67 -11.09 -7.15 9.86
CA THR A 67 -11.75 -6.23 10.80
C THR A 67 -11.82 -6.73 12.25
N HIS A 68 -11.63 -8.03 12.47
CA HIS A 68 -11.58 -8.68 13.77
C HIS A 68 -10.16 -9.14 14.15
N GLU A 69 -9.15 -8.76 13.36
CA GLU A 69 -7.77 -9.22 13.50
C GLU A 69 -6.85 -8.12 14.03
N ALA A 70 -6.03 -8.45 15.03
CA ALA A 70 -5.06 -7.54 15.63
C ALA A 70 -3.69 -8.18 15.85
N ASP A 71 -3.48 -9.43 15.41
CA ASP A 71 -2.17 -10.07 15.45
C ASP A 71 -1.28 -9.62 14.29
N TYR A 72 0.02 -9.52 14.55
CA TYR A 72 0.98 -9.06 13.55
C TYR A 72 1.09 -9.99 12.33
N MET A 73 1.07 -11.32 12.54
CA MET A 73 1.36 -12.29 11.49
C MET A 73 0.31 -12.30 10.36
N PRO A 74 -1.02 -12.30 10.62
CA PRO A 74 -2.00 -12.31 9.54
C PRO A 74 -2.03 -11.01 8.73
N TRP A 75 -1.67 -9.89 9.34
CA TRP A 75 -1.57 -8.61 8.65
C TRP A 75 -0.36 -8.51 7.70
N GLN A 76 0.70 -9.29 7.88
CA GLN A 76 1.86 -9.27 6.97
C GLN A 76 1.50 -9.64 5.51
N PRO A 77 0.90 -10.81 5.23
CA PRO A 77 0.45 -11.12 3.87
C PRO A 77 -0.67 -10.18 3.43
N ALA A 78 -1.56 -9.73 4.33
CA ALA A 78 -2.61 -8.78 3.99
C ALA A 78 -2.04 -7.49 3.40
N PHE A 79 -1.10 -6.82 4.07
CA PHE A 79 -0.48 -5.59 3.56
C PHE A 79 0.24 -5.80 2.23
N ARG A 80 0.94 -6.93 2.04
CA ARG A 80 1.60 -7.27 0.78
C ARG A 80 0.60 -7.40 -0.38
N HIS A 81 -0.53 -8.05 -0.16
CA HIS A 81 -1.56 -8.19 -1.19
C HIS A 81 -2.36 -6.91 -1.40
N LEU A 82 -2.57 -6.11 -0.36
CA LEU A 82 -3.12 -4.76 -0.49
C LEU A 82 -2.19 -3.85 -1.31
N ASP A 83 -0.87 -3.93 -1.11
CA ASP A 83 0.13 -3.22 -1.93
C ASP A 83 0.02 -3.62 -3.40
N PHE A 84 -0.11 -4.92 -3.67
CA PHE A 84 -0.30 -5.46 -5.01
C PHE A 84 -1.60 -4.95 -5.67
N LEU A 85 -2.74 -5.06 -4.98
CA LEU A 85 -4.03 -4.59 -5.50
C LEU A 85 -4.04 -3.07 -5.68
N ARG A 86 -3.51 -2.32 -4.70
CA ARG A 86 -3.37 -0.86 -4.80
C ARG A 86 -2.66 -0.49 -6.08
N ASN A 87 -1.55 -1.16 -6.37
CA ASN A 87 -0.74 -0.88 -7.55
C ASN A 87 -1.49 -1.17 -8.87
N LEU A 88 -2.22 -2.28 -8.96
CA LEU A 88 -2.94 -2.65 -10.19
C LEU A 88 -4.23 -1.87 -10.40
N LEU A 89 -4.82 -1.33 -9.33
CA LEU A 89 -6.05 -0.56 -9.39
C LEU A 89 -5.84 0.95 -9.50
N ARG A 90 -4.59 1.46 -9.53
CA ARG A 90 -4.30 2.93 -9.52
C ARG A 90 -5.00 3.72 -10.61
N THR A 91 -5.20 3.11 -11.77
CA THR A 91 -5.88 3.73 -12.93
C THR A 91 -7.30 3.20 -13.11
N SER A 92 -7.84 2.44 -12.14
CA SER A 92 -9.22 1.99 -12.14
C SER A 92 -10.16 3.11 -11.74
N ASP A 93 -11.33 3.20 -12.36
CA ASP A 93 -12.44 4.05 -11.91
C ASP A 93 -12.94 3.65 -10.51
N LYS A 94 -12.64 2.41 -10.06
CA LYS A 94 -12.94 1.91 -8.71
C LYS A 94 -11.84 2.15 -7.68
N TYR A 95 -10.77 2.88 -8.02
CA TYR A 95 -9.68 3.13 -7.08
C TYR A 95 -10.18 3.81 -5.78
N TYR A 96 -11.11 4.75 -5.89
CA TYR A 96 -11.72 5.38 -4.72
C TYR A 96 -12.44 4.36 -3.82
N THR A 97 -13.26 3.47 -4.39
CA THR A 97 -13.93 2.39 -3.63
C THR A 97 -12.91 1.44 -3.00
N PHE A 98 -11.83 1.11 -3.69
CA PHE A 98 -10.72 0.35 -3.12
C PHE A 98 -10.10 1.05 -1.90
N THR A 99 -9.86 2.37 -1.96
CA THR A 99 -9.32 3.10 -0.80
C THR A 99 -10.27 3.05 0.40
N ARG A 100 -11.59 3.08 0.20
CA ARG A 100 -12.59 2.93 1.27
C ARG A 100 -12.63 1.53 1.86
N TYR A 101 -12.49 0.51 1.01
CA TYR A 101 -12.31 -0.87 1.47
C TYR A 101 -11.08 -1.01 2.38
N VAL A 102 -9.95 -0.42 1.99
CA VAL A 102 -8.74 -0.41 2.83
C VAL A 102 -8.92 0.42 4.10
N ALA A 103 -9.63 1.56 4.02
CA ALA A 103 -9.98 2.37 5.18
C ALA A 103 -10.84 1.58 6.18
N TYR A 104 -11.83 0.82 5.69
CA TYR A 104 -12.68 -0.06 6.50
C TYR A 104 -11.85 -1.08 7.29
N LEU A 105 -10.91 -1.78 6.63
CA LEU A 105 -10.03 -2.74 7.30
C LEU A 105 -9.10 -2.08 8.32
N THR A 106 -8.43 -1.00 7.91
CA THR A 106 -7.38 -0.37 8.72
C THR A 106 -7.95 0.44 9.89
N LYS A 107 -9.16 0.98 9.78
CA LYS A 107 -9.87 1.62 10.90
C LYS A 107 -10.16 0.65 12.03
N ALA A 108 -10.55 -0.59 11.69
CA ALA A 108 -10.74 -1.63 12.68
C ALA A 108 -9.42 -2.03 13.35
N LEU A 109 -8.34 -2.17 12.56
CA LEU A 109 -7.00 -2.45 13.07
C LEU A 109 -6.50 -1.36 14.04
N THR A 110 -6.58 -0.09 13.64
CA THR A 110 -6.05 1.03 14.44
C THR A 110 -6.85 1.28 15.71
N LYS A 111 -8.11 0.86 15.78
CA LYS A 111 -8.88 0.84 17.04
C LYS A 111 -8.23 -0.06 18.10
N ASN A 112 -7.60 -1.16 17.67
CA ASN A 112 -6.92 -2.10 18.57
C ASN A 112 -5.48 -1.64 18.88
N VAL A 113 -4.67 -1.36 17.85
CA VAL A 113 -3.24 -1.04 18.04
C VAL A 113 -2.97 0.41 18.46
N GLY A 114 -3.91 1.33 18.19
CA GLY A 114 -3.77 2.77 18.44
C GLY A 114 -2.69 3.45 17.59
N TYR A 115 -2.59 4.77 17.68
CA TYR A 115 -1.58 5.56 16.96
C TYR A 115 -0.41 6.00 17.86
N ALA A 116 -0.65 6.15 19.17
CA ALA A 116 0.38 6.52 20.13
C ALA A 116 1.08 5.26 20.71
N PRO A 117 2.41 5.31 20.96
CA PRO A 117 3.12 4.25 21.67
C PRO A 117 2.56 4.06 23.09
N LYS A 118 2.51 2.81 23.56
CA LYS A 118 2.12 2.47 24.94
C LYS A 118 3.26 1.72 25.62
N ARG A 119 3.47 2.00 26.92
CA ARG A 119 4.56 1.41 27.72
C ARG A 119 4.58 -0.13 27.73
N ARG A 120 3.43 -0.77 27.54
CA ARG A 120 3.26 -2.23 27.59
C ARG A 120 3.11 -2.89 26.21
N ASP A 121 3.40 -2.15 25.14
CA ASP A 121 3.35 -2.75 23.80
C ASP A 121 4.45 -3.80 23.63
N SER A 122 4.07 -4.98 23.14
CA SER A 122 5.02 -5.94 22.60
C SER A 122 5.64 -5.42 21.30
N ASP A 123 6.79 -5.96 20.90
CA ASP A 123 7.44 -5.53 19.66
C ASP A 123 6.58 -5.83 18.42
N LEU A 124 5.80 -6.92 18.44
CA LEU A 124 4.84 -7.23 17.39
C LEU A 124 3.75 -6.15 17.26
N VAL A 125 3.24 -5.62 18.39
CA VAL A 125 2.26 -4.53 18.38
C VAL A 125 2.89 -3.24 17.86
N LYS A 126 4.13 -2.94 18.26
CA LYS A 126 4.87 -1.77 17.73
C LYS A 126 5.03 -1.88 16.21
N MET A 127 5.51 -3.01 15.71
CA MET A 127 5.70 -3.25 14.27
C MET A 127 4.37 -3.19 13.50
N LEU A 128 3.29 -3.75 14.06
CA LEU A 128 1.95 -3.69 13.45
C LEU A 128 1.44 -2.26 13.38
N ARG A 129 1.64 -1.46 14.45
CA ARG A 129 1.23 -0.06 14.51
C ARG A 129 1.83 0.78 13.40
N ILE A 130 3.12 0.60 13.10
CA ILE A 130 3.79 1.34 12.01
C ILE A 130 3.04 1.14 10.69
N LYS A 131 2.74 -0.12 10.34
CA LYS A 131 2.04 -0.47 9.10
C LYS A 131 0.58 -0.04 9.13
N ALA A 132 -0.10 -0.21 10.26
CA ALA A 132 -1.48 0.22 10.45
C ALA A 132 -1.62 1.74 10.27
N MET A 133 -0.71 2.52 10.87
CA MET A 133 -0.66 3.97 10.75
C MET A 133 -0.38 4.37 9.30
N ARG A 134 0.64 3.80 8.66
CA ARG A 134 0.95 4.04 7.24
C ARG A 134 -0.31 3.91 6.38
N TRP A 135 -0.94 2.74 6.42
CA TRP A 135 -2.07 2.46 5.55
C TRP A 135 -3.30 3.31 5.89
N ALA A 136 -3.64 3.45 7.17
CA ALA A 136 -4.79 4.24 7.58
C ALA A 136 -4.64 5.72 7.18
N CYS A 137 -3.45 6.30 7.34
CA CYS A 137 -3.20 7.69 6.95
C CYS A 137 -3.15 7.86 5.43
N GLU A 138 -2.52 6.93 4.69
CA GLU A 138 -2.47 6.96 3.22
C GLU A 138 -3.86 6.91 2.57
N VAL A 139 -4.82 6.19 3.16
CA VAL A 139 -6.21 6.12 2.67
C VAL A 139 -7.18 7.11 3.34
N GLY A 140 -6.66 8.04 4.14
CA GLY A 140 -7.44 9.17 4.67
C GLY A 140 -8.34 8.84 5.86
N VAL A 141 -8.04 7.80 6.65
CA VAL A 141 -8.77 7.54 7.92
C VAL A 141 -8.59 8.75 8.84
N LYS A 142 -9.68 9.47 9.12
CA LYS A 142 -9.69 10.76 9.84
C LYS A 142 -8.90 10.74 11.15
N ASN A 143 -9.07 9.71 11.97
CA ASN A 143 -8.35 9.63 13.25
C ASN A 143 -6.82 9.50 13.05
N CYS A 144 -6.38 8.83 11.98
CA CYS A 144 -4.96 8.73 11.65
C CYS A 144 -4.43 10.08 11.19
N THR A 145 -5.10 10.69 10.21
CA THR A 145 -4.66 11.95 9.62
C THR A 145 -4.65 13.06 10.66
N SER A 146 -5.69 13.18 11.49
CA SER A 146 -5.73 14.17 12.57
C SER A 146 -4.65 13.93 13.64
N TYR A 147 -4.36 12.67 14.01
CA TYR A 147 -3.27 12.38 14.94
C TYR A 147 -1.91 12.77 14.35
N ALA A 148 -1.64 12.36 13.11
CA ALA A 148 -0.37 12.62 12.46
C ALA A 148 -0.16 14.12 12.20
N GLU A 149 -1.17 14.82 11.70
CA GLU A 149 -1.12 16.26 11.45
C GLU A 149 -0.90 17.04 12.74
N LYS A 150 -1.65 16.74 13.80
CA LYS A 150 -1.44 17.37 15.11
C LYS A 150 -0.01 17.16 15.61
N THR A 151 0.48 15.92 15.56
CA THR A 151 1.82 15.57 16.05
C THR A 151 2.92 16.25 15.21
N TYR A 152 2.77 16.25 13.89
CA TYR A 152 3.67 16.92 12.95
C TYR A 152 3.72 18.44 13.18
N GLN A 153 2.56 19.08 13.36
CA GLN A 153 2.49 20.52 13.63
C GLN A 153 3.07 20.91 14.99
N GLN A 154 2.99 20.04 15.99
CA GLN A 154 3.66 20.23 17.27
C GLN A 154 5.18 20.13 17.09
N TRP A 155 5.63 19.09 16.39
CA TRP A 155 7.04 18.86 16.08
C TRP A 155 7.68 20.02 15.31
N LEU A 156 6.99 20.58 14.30
CA LEU A 156 7.50 21.75 13.56
C LEU A 156 7.66 23.01 14.43
N LYS A 157 6.89 23.14 15.51
CA LYS A 157 6.88 24.33 16.37
C LYS A 157 7.81 24.22 17.57
N ASP A 158 8.16 23.01 17.96
CA ASP A 158 8.96 22.73 19.14
C ASP A 158 10.26 22.04 18.73
N PRO A 159 11.38 22.78 18.66
CA PRO A 159 12.68 22.23 18.27
C PRO A 159 13.17 21.08 19.17
N GLU A 160 12.70 21.01 20.41
CA GLU A 160 13.08 19.98 21.39
C GLU A 160 12.22 18.72 21.28
N MET A 161 11.08 18.79 20.59
CA MET A 161 10.15 17.66 20.49
C MET A 161 10.77 16.53 19.65
N GLN A 162 10.90 15.37 20.27
CA GLN A 162 11.34 14.15 19.58
C GLN A 162 10.12 13.30 19.18
N LEU A 163 10.07 12.92 17.90
CA LEU A 163 9.09 11.95 17.41
C LEU A 163 9.45 10.54 17.88
N ASP A 164 8.45 9.69 18.11
CA ASP A 164 8.70 8.28 18.41
C ASP A 164 9.51 7.62 17.28
N VAL A 165 10.57 6.91 17.65
CA VAL A 165 11.54 6.33 16.72
C VAL A 165 10.92 5.38 15.70
N ASN A 166 9.81 4.71 16.04
CA ASN A 166 9.13 3.78 15.15
C ASN A 166 8.12 4.49 14.24
N LEU A 167 7.56 5.62 14.69
CA LEU A 167 6.43 6.28 14.02
C LEU A 167 6.84 7.53 13.24
N LYS A 168 8.01 8.11 13.51
CA LYS A 168 8.46 9.39 12.93
C LYS A 168 8.29 9.45 11.42
N LYS A 169 8.70 8.42 10.67
CA LYS A 169 8.55 8.38 9.21
C LYS A 169 7.10 8.51 8.75
N GLU A 170 6.19 7.79 9.39
CA GLU A 170 4.78 7.79 8.99
C GLU A 170 4.03 9.04 9.50
N ILE A 171 4.45 9.62 10.63
CA ILE A 171 4.00 10.95 11.08
C ILE A 171 4.43 12.03 10.09
N LEU A 172 5.71 12.07 9.74
CA LEU A 172 6.28 13.02 8.78
C LEU A 172 5.62 12.87 7.40
N CYS A 173 5.49 11.64 6.90
CA CYS A 173 4.87 11.37 5.59
C CYS A 173 3.41 11.84 5.56
N ALA A 174 2.63 11.58 6.61
CA ALA A 174 1.25 12.02 6.69
C ALA A 174 1.13 13.54 6.88
N GLY A 175 2.03 14.19 7.63
CA GLY A 175 2.06 15.64 7.79
C GLY A 175 2.44 16.37 6.49
N VAL A 176 3.49 15.90 5.82
CA VAL A 176 3.97 16.44 4.53
C VAL A 176 2.93 16.32 3.42
N ARG A 177 2.05 15.32 3.48
CA ARG A 177 1.03 15.06 2.45
C ARG A 177 0.18 16.29 2.10
N ASN A 178 -0.15 17.13 3.09
CA ASN A 178 -0.92 18.36 2.89
C ASN A 178 -0.12 19.63 3.25
N ALA A 179 1.21 19.52 3.42
CA ALA A 179 2.07 20.66 3.68
C ALA A 179 2.14 21.57 2.44
N ASN A 180 2.16 22.88 2.68
CA ASN A 180 2.52 23.85 1.66
C ASN A 180 4.06 23.85 1.44
N GLU A 181 4.52 24.61 0.46
CA GLU A 181 5.95 24.67 0.10
C GLU A 181 6.85 25.10 1.27
N SER A 182 6.40 26.07 2.09
CA SER A 182 7.13 26.51 3.29
C SER A 182 7.29 25.36 4.28
N ALA A 183 6.20 24.74 4.74
CA ALA A 183 6.26 23.67 5.72
C ALA A 183 6.99 22.42 5.20
N TRP A 184 6.94 22.16 3.89
CA TRP A 184 7.74 21.11 3.25
C TRP A 184 9.24 21.42 3.33
N THR A 185 9.62 22.67 3.06
CA THR A 185 11.01 23.14 3.12
C THR A 185 11.53 23.13 4.55
N ASP A 186 10.73 23.62 5.50
CA ASP A 186 11.05 23.61 6.94
C ASP A 186 11.28 22.17 7.42
N THR A 187 10.49 21.22 6.93
CA THR A 187 10.66 19.79 7.25
C THR A 187 11.98 19.24 6.72
N LEU A 188 12.33 19.55 5.46
CA LEU A 188 13.61 19.16 4.87
C LEU A 188 14.79 19.73 5.68
N GLU A 189 14.74 21.03 5.99
CA GLU A 189 15.79 21.71 6.75
C GLU A 189 15.95 21.11 8.14
N TYR A 190 14.84 20.96 8.87
CA TYR A 190 14.85 20.40 10.22
C TYR A 190 15.42 18.97 10.23
N ILE A 191 14.96 18.09 9.32
CA ILE A 191 15.51 16.72 9.24
C ILE A 191 17.01 16.75 8.95
N THR A 192 17.43 17.65 8.05
CA THR A 192 18.84 17.75 7.62
C THR A 192 19.76 18.22 8.75
N VAL A 193 19.31 19.20 9.54
CA VAL A 193 20.10 19.80 10.63
C VAL A 193 20.02 18.98 11.92
N SER A 194 18.83 18.51 12.28
CA SER A 194 18.55 17.93 13.60
C SER A 194 18.73 16.41 13.68
N THR A 195 19.00 15.71 12.56
CA THR A 195 19.20 14.25 12.53
C THR A 195 20.64 13.91 12.14
N PRO A 196 21.54 13.67 13.11
CA PRO A 196 22.97 13.41 12.82
C PRO A 196 23.22 12.08 12.12
N ASP A 197 22.50 11.03 12.53
CA ASP A 197 22.63 9.69 11.96
C ASP A 197 22.18 9.68 10.49
N ALA A 198 23.07 9.23 9.60
CA ALA A 198 22.86 9.33 8.16
C ALA A 198 21.74 8.40 7.66
N ASP A 199 21.61 7.21 8.25
CA ASP A 199 20.60 6.23 7.84
C ASP A 199 19.21 6.68 8.33
N ASP A 200 19.11 7.17 9.56
CA ASP A 200 17.90 7.76 10.10
C ASP A 200 17.48 9.02 9.31
N ARG A 201 18.42 9.93 9.05
CA ARG A 201 18.17 11.11 8.23
C ARG A 201 17.64 10.71 6.85
N LYS A 202 18.27 9.73 6.20
CA LYS A 202 17.82 9.22 4.90
C LYS A 202 16.41 8.63 4.99
N ASP A 203 16.10 7.85 6.01
CA ASP A 203 14.76 7.24 6.19
C ASP A 203 13.66 8.30 6.39
N GLN A 204 13.95 9.35 7.17
CA GLN A 204 13.05 10.48 7.40
C GLN A 204 12.85 11.31 6.12
N LEU A 205 13.91 11.61 5.37
CA LEU A 205 13.82 12.36 4.11
C LEU A 205 12.94 11.65 3.05
N MET A 206 12.79 10.33 3.12
CA MET A 206 11.83 9.62 2.24
C MET A 206 10.37 10.07 2.45
N ALA A 207 10.03 10.63 3.62
CA ALA A 207 8.70 11.17 3.91
C ALA A 207 8.35 12.37 3.01
N LEU A 208 9.35 13.11 2.51
CA LEU A 208 9.16 14.26 1.64
C LEU A 208 8.46 13.91 0.31
N ALA A 209 8.59 12.65 -0.13
CA ALA A 209 7.92 12.11 -1.31
C ALA A 209 6.41 11.90 -1.13
N CYS A 210 5.86 12.10 0.08
CA CYS A 210 4.45 11.88 0.38
C CYS A 210 3.54 13.08 0.07
N SER A 211 4.09 14.22 -0.36
CA SER A 211 3.31 15.42 -0.72
C SER A 211 2.23 15.08 -1.77
N ASN A 212 1.03 15.65 -1.61
CA ASN A 212 -0.01 15.60 -2.64
C ASN A 212 0.19 16.66 -3.74
N SER A 213 1.16 17.57 -3.60
CA SER A 213 1.45 18.60 -4.61
C SER A 213 2.43 18.08 -5.65
N SER A 214 1.99 17.96 -6.91
CA SER A 214 2.88 17.56 -8.00
C SER A 214 4.04 18.53 -8.22
N ASP A 215 3.86 19.82 -7.90
CA ASP A 215 4.89 20.83 -8.12
C ASP A 215 5.99 20.72 -7.07
N ILE A 216 5.62 20.49 -5.81
CA ILE A 216 6.58 20.16 -4.74
C ILE A 216 7.37 18.91 -5.12
N LEU A 217 6.69 17.85 -5.57
CA LEU A 217 7.37 16.60 -5.95
C LEU A 217 8.30 16.76 -7.16
N ARG A 218 7.95 17.59 -8.15
CA ARG A 218 8.83 17.91 -9.29
C ARG A 218 10.05 18.70 -8.84
N ASN A 219 9.86 19.71 -7.99
CA ASN A 219 10.97 20.49 -7.44
C ASN A 219 11.89 19.61 -6.59
N TYR A 220 11.33 18.75 -5.76
CA TYR A 220 12.07 17.76 -4.99
C TYR A 220 12.94 16.86 -5.87
N LEU A 221 12.37 16.25 -6.92
CA LEU A 221 13.14 15.44 -7.88
C LEU A 221 14.23 16.27 -8.58
N ASN A 222 13.93 17.51 -8.94
CA ASN A 222 14.89 18.41 -9.57
C ASN A 222 16.10 18.72 -8.66
N SER A 223 15.85 18.96 -7.37
CA SER A 223 16.91 19.21 -6.38
C SER A 223 17.81 17.99 -6.18
N THR A 224 17.28 16.78 -6.27
CA THR A 224 18.05 15.53 -6.10
C THR A 224 19.04 15.23 -7.24
N LEU A 225 19.06 16.07 -8.29
CA LEU A 225 20.07 16.01 -9.34
C LEU A 225 21.36 16.73 -8.94
N ASP A 226 21.34 17.52 -7.87
CA ASP A 226 22.53 18.07 -7.23
C ASP A 226 23.23 16.96 -6.42
N PRO A 227 24.52 16.68 -6.65
CA PRO A 227 25.27 15.68 -5.89
C PRO A 227 25.32 15.93 -4.38
N ASP A 228 25.21 17.18 -3.94
CA ASP A 228 25.28 17.57 -2.53
C ASP A 228 23.90 17.55 -1.85
N TYR A 229 22.83 17.20 -2.58
CA TYR A 229 21.50 17.11 -2.00
C TYR A 229 21.42 15.98 -0.97
N PRO A 230 20.73 16.16 0.17
CA PRO A 230 20.71 15.19 1.27
C PRO A 230 20.15 13.79 0.93
N ILE A 231 19.51 13.62 -0.24
CA ILE A 231 18.98 12.35 -0.71
C ILE A 231 19.20 12.19 -2.22
N ASP A 232 19.62 10.98 -2.62
CA ASP A 232 19.91 10.69 -4.02
C ASP A 232 18.64 10.58 -4.89
N PHE A 233 18.77 10.94 -6.17
CA PHE A 233 17.69 10.89 -7.16
C PHE A 233 16.95 9.54 -7.20
N LYS A 234 17.69 8.42 -7.17
CA LYS A 234 17.07 7.09 -7.21
C LYS A 234 16.14 6.90 -6.03
N THR A 235 16.61 7.17 -4.81
CA THR A 235 15.82 7.02 -3.60
C THR A 235 14.60 7.92 -3.62
N ALA A 236 14.75 9.19 -4.01
CA ALA A 236 13.63 10.13 -4.14
C ALA A 236 12.58 9.64 -5.15
N ALA A 237 13.02 9.29 -6.36
CA ALA A 237 12.17 8.83 -7.45
C ALA A 237 11.36 7.58 -7.08
N ILE A 238 11.99 6.54 -6.51
CA ILE A 238 11.31 5.31 -6.10
C ILE A 238 10.25 5.58 -5.02
N ASN A 239 10.53 6.48 -4.07
CA ASN A 239 9.56 6.84 -3.05
C ASN A 239 8.37 7.63 -3.63
N VAL A 240 8.60 8.52 -4.61
CA VAL A 240 7.51 9.21 -5.32
C VAL A 240 6.63 8.22 -6.09
N VAL A 241 7.24 7.27 -6.81
CA VAL A 241 6.51 6.18 -7.50
C VAL A 241 5.60 5.42 -6.53
N SER A 242 6.10 5.13 -5.32
CA SER A 242 5.40 4.33 -4.33
C SER A 242 4.31 5.09 -3.55
N ARG A 243 4.56 6.35 -3.17
CA ARG A 243 3.75 7.09 -2.18
C ARG A 243 2.72 8.05 -2.80
N TYR A 244 2.96 8.51 -4.02
CA TYR A 244 2.07 9.45 -4.72
C TYR A 244 1.21 8.73 -5.77
N PRO A 245 -0.15 8.88 -5.79
CA PRO A 245 -1.03 8.10 -6.67
C PRO A 245 -0.70 8.14 -8.16
N THR A 246 -0.23 9.27 -8.70
CA THR A 246 0.25 9.40 -10.09
C THR A 246 1.78 9.45 -10.21
N GLY A 247 2.49 9.01 -9.16
CA GLY A 247 3.95 8.96 -9.05
C GLY A 247 4.67 8.29 -10.23
N PRO A 248 4.27 7.10 -10.70
CA PRO A 248 4.89 6.45 -11.85
C PRO A 248 4.91 7.35 -13.08
N GLN A 249 3.79 8.03 -13.38
CA GLN A 249 3.71 8.96 -14.51
C GLN A 249 4.57 10.20 -14.26
N LEU A 250 4.47 10.81 -13.08
CA LEU A 250 5.24 12.00 -12.73
C LEU A 250 6.75 11.76 -12.85
N VAL A 251 7.23 10.65 -12.31
CA VAL A 251 8.66 10.29 -12.36
C VAL A 251 9.08 9.91 -13.78
N PHE A 252 8.22 9.23 -14.54
CA PHE A 252 8.50 8.91 -15.94
C PHE A 252 8.64 10.17 -16.81
N ASP A 253 7.71 11.13 -16.67
CA ASP A 253 7.77 12.41 -17.38
C ASP A 253 9.03 13.19 -17.00
N PHE A 254 9.39 13.17 -15.71
CA PHE A 254 10.61 13.79 -15.21
C PHE A 254 11.87 13.12 -15.79
N LEU A 255 11.92 11.78 -15.82
CA LEU A 255 13.02 11.01 -16.40
C LEU A 255 13.25 11.38 -17.87
N ILE A 256 12.19 11.48 -18.66
CA ILE A 256 12.28 11.86 -20.08
C ILE A 256 12.82 13.29 -20.20
N LYS A 257 12.21 14.23 -19.47
CA LYS A 257 12.52 15.66 -19.57
C LYS A 257 13.95 15.98 -19.13
N GLU A 258 14.39 15.41 -18.01
CA GLU A 258 15.67 15.73 -17.38
C GLU A 258 16.77 14.71 -17.70
N TYR A 259 16.55 13.83 -18.68
CA TYR A 259 17.43 12.69 -18.98
C TYR A 259 18.91 13.07 -19.13
N GLU A 260 19.21 14.17 -19.82
CA GLU A 260 20.59 14.63 -20.04
C GLU A 260 21.26 15.17 -18.77
N ARG A 261 20.49 15.67 -17.79
CA ARG A 261 21.01 16.03 -16.47
C ARG A 261 21.18 14.80 -15.60
N ILE A 262 20.20 13.89 -15.61
CA ILE A 262 20.27 12.60 -14.91
C ILE A 262 21.50 11.82 -15.34
N LYS A 263 21.87 11.81 -16.62
CA LYS A 263 23.09 11.15 -17.11
C LYS A 263 24.39 11.63 -16.46
N LYS A 264 24.40 12.81 -15.85
CA LYS A 264 25.58 13.39 -15.20
C LYS A 264 25.68 13.01 -13.72
N ILE A 265 24.63 12.45 -13.11
CA ILE A 265 24.68 12.05 -11.70
C ILE A 265 25.57 10.81 -11.52
N PRO A 266 26.21 10.65 -10.35
CA PRO A 266 26.95 9.44 -10.03
C PRO A 266 26.07 8.19 -10.17
N ASN A 267 26.61 7.13 -10.78
CA ASN A 267 25.91 5.85 -10.97
C ASN A 267 24.58 5.95 -11.75
N TYR A 268 24.44 6.91 -12.68
CA TYR A 268 23.19 7.16 -13.39
C TYR A 268 22.57 5.91 -14.05
N ARG A 269 23.37 4.99 -14.59
CA ARG A 269 22.84 3.77 -15.25
C ARG A 269 22.06 2.90 -14.26
N THR A 270 22.61 2.69 -13.07
CA THR A 270 21.95 1.95 -12.00
C THR A 270 20.74 2.71 -11.48
N ALA A 271 20.86 4.03 -11.29
CA ALA A 271 19.74 4.87 -10.86
C ALA A 271 18.57 4.82 -11.86
N ALA A 272 18.83 5.08 -13.14
CA ALA A 272 17.82 5.04 -14.20
C ALA A 272 17.19 3.65 -14.34
N GLY A 273 18.00 2.59 -14.24
CA GLY A 273 17.52 1.20 -14.26
C GLY A 273 16.59 0.86 -13.11
N ASP A 274 17.00 1.15 -11.88
CA ASP A 274 16.20 0.90 -10.67
C ASP A 274 14.89 1.70 -10.69
N VAL A 275 14.93 2.97 -11.14
CA VAL A 275 13.74 3.80 -11.29
C VAL A 275 12.83 3.27 -12.40
N ALA A 276 13.38 2.83 -13.55
CA ALA A 276 12.60 2.21 -14.61
C ALA A 276 11.92 0.91 -14.14
N ILE A 277 12.60 0.09 -13.33
CA ILE A 277 12.00 -1.09 -12.69
C ILE A 277 10.86 -0.70 -11.75
N ALA A 278 11.04 0.35 -10.94
CA ALA A 278 10.01 0.83 -10.05
C ALA A 278 8.77 1.32 -10.82
N ILE A 279 8.96 2.08 -11.90
CA ILE A 279 7.85 2.57 -12.76
C ILE A 279 7.16 1.40 -13.46
N THR A 280 7.91 0.47 -14.06
CA THR A 280 7.36 -0.69 -14.79
C THR A 280 6.58 -1.64 -13.88
N GLY A 281 7.00 -1.77 -12.62
CA GLY A 281 6.24 -2.45 -11.59
C GLY A 281 4.86 -1.84 -11.36
N SER A 282 4.65 -0.57 -11.71
CA SER A 282 3.39 0.18 -11.57
C SER A 282 2.66 0.48 -12.89
N ILE A 283 3.12 -0.04 -14.02
CA ILE A 283 2.42 0.11 -15.29
C ILE A 283 1.14 -0.70 -15.28
N THR A 284 0.03 -0.05 -15.63
CA THR A 284 -1.31 -0.64 -15.69
C THR A 284 -2.02 -0.40 -17.02
N THR A 285 -1.41 0.34 -17.95
CA THR A 285 -2.02 0.65 -19.26
C THR A 285 -1.10 0.30 -20.42
N GLN A 286 -1.71 0.04 -21.58
CA GLN A 286 -0.97 -0.25 -22.81
C GLN A 286 -0.13 0.97 -23.27
N GLN A 287 -0.64 2.18 -23.08
CA GLN A 287 0.09 3.40 -23.45
C GLN A 287 1.38 3.53 -22.62
N GLN A 288 1.29 3.39 -21.30
CA GLN A 288 2.46 3.42 -20.41
C GLN A 288 3.50 2.34 -20.77
N GLN A 289 3.04 1.15 -21.18
CA GLN A 289 3.92 0.08 -21.66
C GLN A 289 4.69 0.50 -22.92
N LEU A 290 4.00 1.08 -23.91
CA LEU A 290 4.61 1.54 -25.15
C LEU A 290 5.61 2.66 -24.89
N ASP A 291 5.23 3.65 -24.10
CA ASP A 291 6.08 4.80 -23.78
C ASP A 291 7.37 4.37 -23.08
N MET A 292 7.27 3.50 -22.08
CA MET A 292 8.43 2.98 -21.37
C MET A 292 9.34 2.14 -22.28
N THR A 293 8.75 1.32 -23.16
CA THR A 293 9.51 0.52 -24.13
C THR A 293 10.26 1.42 -25.09
N ALA A 294 9.60 2.43 -25.64
CA ALA A 294 10.20 3.41 -26.53
C ALA A 294 11.35 4.17 -25.84
N PHE A 295 11.14 4.61 -24.59
CA PHE A 295 12.18 5.27 -23.78
C PHE A 295 13.42 4.39 -23.60
N LEU A 296 13.26 3.13 -23.18
CA LEU A 296 14.39 2.22 -22.94
C LEU A 296 15.17 1.92 -24.23
N LEU A 297 14.49 1.78 -25.36
CA LEU A 297 15.11 1.58 -26.67
C LEU A 297 15.86 2.82 -27.14
N ASP A 298 15.23 4.00 -27.13
CA ASP A 298 15.82 5.28 -27.53
C ASP A 298 17.07 5.60 -26.71
N LYS A 299 17.01 5.35 -25.40
CA LYS A 299 18.12 5.62 -24.48
C LYS A 299 19.17 4.52 -24.41
N LYS A 300 19.02 3.44 -25.18
CA LYS A 300 19.93 2.28 -25.22
C LYS A 300 20.15 1.65 -23.83
N LEU A 301 19.09 1.58 -23.02
CA LEU A 301 19.05 0.96 -21.69
C LEU A 301 18.54 -0.49 -21.78
N LEU A 302 19.11 -1.26 -22.72
CA LEU A 302 18.61 -2.58 -23.11
C LEU A 302 18.74 -3.63 -22.00
N GLU A 303 19.70 -3.46 -21.08
CA GLU A 303 19.90 -4.34 -19.93
C GLU A 303 18.69 -4.39 -18.99
N TRP A 304 17.85 -3.35 -18.98
CA TRP A 304 16.65 -3.27 -18.15
C TRP A 304 15.37 -3.67 -18.88
N LEU A 305 15.42 -3.80 -20.20
CA LEU A 305 14.25 -4.02 -21.05
C LEU A 305 13.55 -5.33 -20.73
N GLU A 306 14.28 -6.44 -20.61
CA GLU A 306 13.66 -7.74 -20.32
C GLU A 306 12.92 -7.73 -18.97
N LYS A 307 13.56 -7.18 -17.93
CA LYS A 307 12.98 -7.10 -16.58
C LYS A 307 11.77 -6.17 -16.56
N ALA A 308 11.86 -5.01 -17.20
CA ALA A 308 10.77 -4.06 -17.37
C ALA A 308 9.56 -4.71 -18.07
N MET A 309 9.81 -5.41 -19.19
CA MET A 309 8.77 -6.08 -19.96
C MET A 309 8.09 -7.21 -19.18
N ARG A 310 8.85 -7.97 -18.39
CA ARG A 310 8.31 -9.05 -17.54
C ARG A 310 7.35 -8.51 -16.48
N HIS A 311 7.72 -7.42 -15.79
CA HIS A 311 6.85 -6.77 -14.80
C HIS A 311 5.57 -6.25 -15.45
N THR A 312 5.71 -5.50 -16.53
CA THR A 312 4.56 -4.94 -17.26
C THR A 312 3.63 -6.03 -17.78
N ALA A 313 4.16 -7.10 -18.40
CA ALA A 313 3.37 -8.21 -18.91
C ALA A 313 2.56 -8.89 -17.79
N THR A 314 3.16 -9.09 -16.62
CA THR A 314 2.48 -9.70 -15.46
C THR A 314 1.29 -8.84 -15.00
N ASN A 315 1.48 -7.52 -14.91
CA ASN A 315 0.42 -6.59 -14.54
C ASN A 315 -0.70 -6.57 -15.59
N MET A 316 -0.35 -6.49 -16.88
CA MET A 316 -1.32 -6.45 -17.97
C MET A 316 -2.15 -7.73 -18.07
N LEU A 317 -1.53 -8.90 -17.85
CA LEU A 317 -2.24 -10.18 -17.79
C LEU A 317 -3.24 -10.22 -16.63
N TRP A 318 -2.82 -9.76 -15.45
CA TRP A 318 -3.71 -9.68 -14.30
C TRP A 318 -4.89 -8.72 -14.58
N ILE A 319 -4.60 -7.54 -15.12
CA ILE A 319 -5.62 -6.52 -15.43
C ILE A 319 -6.64 -7.07 -16.43
N LYS A 320 -6.18 -7.66 -17.52
CA LYS A 320 -7.04 -8.25 -18.55
C LYS A 320 -7.96 -9.31 -18.00
N LYS A 321 -7.48 -10.12 -17.05
CA LYS A 321 -8.21 -11.30 -16.56
C LYS A 321 -9.07 -11.03 -15.33
N TYR A 322 -8.58 -10.24 -14.38
CA TYR A 322 -9.14 -10.18 -13.02
C TYR A 322 -9.68 -8.81 -12.62
N LYS A 323 -9.25 -7.71 -13.26
CA LYS A 323 -9.67 -6.36 -12.87
C LYS A 323 -11.18 -6.21 -12.82
N SER A 324 -11.90 -6.69 -13.83
CA SER A 324 -13.36 -6.60 -13.90
C SER A 324 -14.06 -7.32 -12.73
N THR A 325 -13.55 -8.47 -12.30
CA THR A 325 -14.08 -9.23 -11.17
C THR A 325 -13.85 -8.49 -9.86
N VAL A 326 -12.64 -7.94 -9.67
CA VAL A 326 -12.28 -7.16 -8.47
C VAL A 326 -13.08 -5.85 -8.40
N ASP A 327 -13.20 -5.13 -9.51
CA ASP A 327 -13.99 -3.90 -9.61
C ASP A 327 -15.48 -4.14 -9.31
N LYS A 328 -16.02 -5.25 -9.82
CA LYS A 328 -17.39 -5.66 -9.51
C LYS A 328 -17.56 -5.96 -8.04
N TRP A 329 -16.65 -6.75 -7.45
CA TRP A 329 -16.70 -7.07 -6.02
C TRP A 329 -16.64 -5.81 -5.14
N LEU A 330 -15.76 -4.86 -5.46
CA LEU A 330 -15.66 -3.57 -4.77
C LEU A 330 -16.98 -2.78 -4.85
N SER A 331 -17.61 -2.77 -6.02
CA SER A 331 -18.88 -2.07 -6.24
C SER A 331 -20.02 -2.72 -5.46
N ASP A 332 -20.14 -4.05 -5.55
CA ASP A 332 -21.18 -4.85 -4.89
C ASP A 332 -21.10 -4.74 -3.35
N ASN A 333 -19.92 -4.44 -2.78
CA ASN A 333 -19.69 -4.31 -1.34
C ASN A 333 -19.52 -2.85 -0.86
N SER A 334 -19.70 -1.87 -1.74
CA SER A 334 -19.40 -0.46 -1.44
C SER A 334 -20.11 0.07 -0.19
N ASP A 335 -21.40 -0.27 0.00
CA ASP A 335 -22.22 0.11 1.16
C ASP A 335 -21.62 -0.32 2.51
N VAL A 336 -20.93 -1.46 2.56
CA VAL A 336 -20.29 -1.97 3.78
C VAL A 336 -19.16 -1.03 4.20
N PHE A 337 -18.38 -0.56 3.23
CA PHE A 337 -17.25 0.34 3.46
C PHE A 337 -17.75 1.74 3.83
N GLU A 338 -18.90 2.16 3.27
CA GLU A 338 -19.51 3.48 3.49
C GLU A 338 -20.02 3.69 4.91
N ARG A 339 -20.80 2.75 5.43
CA ARG A 339 -21.46 2.86 6.76
C ARG A 339 -20.46 3.00 7.90
N SER A 340 -19.24 2.51 7.69
CA SER A 340 -18.17 2.57 8.68
C SER A 340 -17.72 4.00 9.00
N ASP A 341 -17.87 4.97 8.08
CA ASP A 341 -17.48 6.36 8.31
C ASP A 341 -18.52 7.21 9.05
N ASN A 342 -19.80 6.82 8.98
CA ASN A 342 -20.92 7.56 9.57
C ASN A 342 -21.37 7.03 10.94
N SER A 343 -20.84 5.92 11.43
CA SER A 343 -21.26 5.32 12.71
C SER A 343 -20.13 5.28 13.74
N ALA A 344 -20.06 6.35 14.55
CA ALA A 344 -19.90 6.09 15.98
C ALA A 344 -21.23 5.44 16.42
N SER A 345 -21.20 4.17 16.83
CA SER A 345 -22.34 3.34 17.30
C SER A 345 -23.03 2.47 16.24
N SER A 346 -22.58 1.23 16.04
CA SER A 346 -23.29 0.02 16.49
C SER A 346 -22.57 -1.24 15.96
N MET A 347 -22.41 -2.23 16.83
CA MET A 347 -22.08 -3.60 16.42
C MET A 347 -23.36 -4.22 15.86
N ALA A 348 -23.42 -4.40 14.55
CA ALA A 348 -24.33 -5.34 13.93
C ALA A 348 -23.59 -6.00 12.76
N ILE A 349 -23.13 -7.22 13.00
CA ILE A 349 -22.65 -8.13 11.96
C ILE A 349 -23.84 -8.40 11.05
N ALA A 350 -23.82 -7.86 9.82
CA ALA A 350 -24.75 -8.29 8.80
C ALA A 350 -24.28 -9.66 8.29
N SER A 351 -24.88 -10.71 8.84
CA SER A 351 -24.89 -12.03 8.23
C SER A 351 -25.54 -11.93 6.85
N PHE A 352 -24.77 -11.73 5.79
CA PHE A 352 -25.27 -11.94 4.44
C PHE A 352 -25.26 -13.44 4.15
N LEU A 353 -26.35 -14.11 4.52
CA LEU A 353 -26.75 -15.35 3.86
C LEU A 353 -27.09 -14.98 2.42
N VAL A 354 -26.19 -15.29 1.49
CA VAL A 354 -26.52 -15.31 0.07
C VAL A 354 -27.36 -16.57 -0.17
N ILE A 355 -28.67 -16.45 0.01
CA ILE A 355 -29.62 -17.42 -0.54
C ILE A 355 -29.69 -17.12 -2.04
N PHE A 356 -28.87 -17.78 -2.85
CA PHE A 356 -29.19 -17.94 -4.26
C PHE A 356 -30.37 -18.91 -4.35
N SER A 357 -31.53 -18.38 -4.67
CA SER A 357 -32.75 -19.13 -4.97
C SER A 357 -32.52 -20.10 -6.12
N LEU A 358 -32.42 -21.38 -5.78
CA LEU A 358 -32.63 -22.51 -6.70
C LEU A 358 -34.10 -22.52 -7.13
N PHE A 359 -34.45 -21.85 -8.23
CA PHE A 359 -35.71 -22.09 -8.95
C PHE A 359 -35.58 -21.72 -10.42
N ILE A 360 -35.06 -22.65 -11.24
CA ILE A 360 -35.62 -22.92 -12.57
C ILE A 360 -35.67 -24.45 -12.74
N THR A 361 -36.80 -24.98 -12.28
CA THR A 361 -37.58 -26.11 -12.80
C THR A 361 -36.97 -26.92 -13.96
N ARG A 362 -36.65 -28.19 -13.66
CA ARG A 362 -36.90 -29.31 -14.57
C ARG A 362 -38.42 -29.47 -14.74
N PHE A 363 -38.90 -29.41 -15.98
CA PHE A 363 -40.01 -30.16 -16.60
C PHE A 363 -40.51 -29.36 -17.81
N TYR A 364 -39.84 -29.53 -18.95
CA TYR A 364 -40.41 -30.11 -20.18
C TYR A 364 -39.27 -30.55 -21.10
#